data_AF-A0A357FQJ5-F1
#
_entry.id   AF-A0A357FQJ5-F1
#
_cell.length_a   1.000
_cell.length_b   1.000
_cell.length_c   1.000
_cell.angle_alpha   90.00
_cell.angle_beta   90.00
_cell.angle_gamma   90.00
#
_symmetry.space_group_name_H-M   'P 1'
#
loop_
_entity.id
_entity.type
_entity.pdbx_description
1 polymer ?
#
loop_
_entity_poly.entity_id
_entity_poly.type
_entity_poly.pdbx_seq_one_letter_code
_entity_poly.pdbx_strand_id
1 'polypeptide(L)'
;MPLPNSNPSTNKFINSFPFFYGWVILFVAALAHFASAPGQTYVSSIFIDPMIDDLGWSRTTFSGLYTGGSLAAAVFMIAVGKMLDKYGARKTLTVLCLLMCMATIWMSGVDSRWKLFLGFAMLRTIGQGSFGLVATTMVSTWFIRIRGRATAIS
;
A
#
# COMPACT_ATOMS: atom_id res chain seq x y z
N MET A 1 -1.60 -4.22 -30.38
CA MET A 1 -1.98 -5.60 -29.99
C MET A 1 -3.27 -5.50 -29.19
N PRO A 2 -4.39 -6.10 -29.62
CA PRO A 2 -5.69 -5.88 -28.98
C PRO A 2 -5.72 -6.58 -27.62
N LEU A 3 -6.26 -5.91 -26.61
CA LEU A 3 -6.45 -6.48 -25.27
C LEU A 3 -7.50 -7.61 -25.34
N PRO A 4 -7.26 -8.80 -24.75
CA PRO A 4 -8.22 -9.90 -24.77
C PRO A 4 -9.48 -9.53 -23.96
N ASN A 5 -10.65 -9.60 -24.61
CA ASN A 5 -11.99 -9.58 -24.02
C ASN A 5 -12.29 -8.44 -23.03
N SER A 6 -12.41 -7.20 -23.52
CA SER A 6 -12.98 -6.08 -22.75
C SER A 6 -14.39 -5.73 -23.23
N ASN A 7 -15.35 -5.73 -22.30
CA ASN A 7 -16.73 -5.29 -22.53
C ASN A 7 -16.79 -3.94 -23.29
N PRO A 8 -17.66 -3.79 -24.30
CA PRO A 8 -17.71 -2.60 -25.16
C PRO A 8 -18.04 -1.28 -24.42
N SER A 9 -18.62 -1.35 -23.22
CA SER A 9 -18.94 -0.17 -22.39
C SER A 9 -17.72 0.43 -21.66
N THR A 10 -16.69 -0.35 -21.34
CA THR A 10 -15.48 0.15 -20.66
C THR A 10 -14.57 0.96 -21.60
N ASN A 11 -14.69 0.74 -22.91
CA ASN A 11 -13.83 1.34 -23.94
C ASN A 11 -14.06 2.84 -24.17
N LYS A 12 -15.25 3.38 -23.85
CA LYS A 12 -15.54 4.81 -24.12
C LYS A 12 -14.72 5.76 -23.25
N PHE A 13 -14.48 5.43 -21.99
CA PHE A 13 -13.71 6.28 -21.07
C PHE A 13 -12.20 6.24 -21.36
N ILE A 14 -11.66 5.06 -21.72
CA ILE A 14 -10.24 4.89 -22.02
C ILE A 14 -9.88 5.54 -23.36
N ASN A 15 -10.75 5.44 -24.37
CA ASN A 15 -10.56 6.05 -25.69
C ASN A 15 -10.90 7.55 -25.76
N SER A 16 -11.40 8.15 -24.68
CA SER A 16 -11.67 9.60 -24.64
C SER A 16 -10.40 10.44 -24.45
N PHE A 17 -9.29 9.83 -24.03
CA PHE A 17 -8.03 10.54 -23.82
C PHE A 17 -7.17 10.52 -25.09
N PRO A 18 -6.57 11.66 -25.51
CA PRO A 18 -5.74 11.72 -26.71
C PRO A 18 -4.35 11.07 -26.54
N PHE A 19 -4.07 10.47 -25.38
CA PHE A 19 -2.78 9.89 -25.02
C PHE A 19 -2.93 8.48 -24.40
N PHE A 20 -1.82 7.73 -24.39
CA PHE A 20 -1.80 6.37 -23.84
C PHE A 20 -2.18 6.35 -22.35
N TYR A 21 -3.31 5.72 -22.01
CA TYR A 21 -3.87 5.66 -20.66
C TYR A 21 -2.91 5.06 -19.60
N GLY A 22 -1.88 4.33 -20.03
CA GLY A 22 -0.82 3.87 -19.12
C GLY A 22 -0.14 5.01 -18.35
N TRP A 23 -0.07 6.23 -18.88
CA TRP A 23 0.47 7.38 -18.13
C TRP A 23 -0.40 7.76 -16.92
N VAL A 24 -1.73 7.62 -17.02
CA VAL A 24 -2.64 7.80 -15.88
C VAL A 24 -2.40 6.72 -14.83
N ILE A 25 -2.23 5.46 -15.28
CA ILE A 25 -1.92 4.34 -14.39
C ILE A 25 -0.59 4.53 -13.68
N LEU A 26 0.42 5.08 -14.37
CA LEU A 26 1.71 5.42 -13.78
C LEU A 26 1.57 6.47 -12.68
N PHE A 27 0.80 7.54 -12.93
CA PHE A 27 0.51 8.56 -11.93
C PHE A 27 -0.23 8.00 -10.71
N VAL A 28 -1.22 7.12 -10.93
CA VAL A 28 -1.95 6.47 -9.83
C VAL A 28 -1.03 5.52 -9.03
N ALA A 29 -0.13 4.80 -9.70
CA ALA A 29 0.87 3.97 -9.04
C ALA A 29 1.82 4.81 -8.18
N ALA A 30 2.29 5.95 -8.69
CA ALA A 30 3.11 6.89 -7.93
C ALA A 30 2.37 7.46 -6.72
N LEU A 31 1.09 7.81 -6.87
CA LEU A 31 0.27 8.27 -5.76
C LEU A 31 0.04 7.17 -4.72
N ALA A 32 -0.10 5.90 -5.13
CA ALA A 32 -0.18 4.77 -4.22
C ALA A 32 1.14 4.59 -3.44
N HIS A 33 2.29 4.76 -4.08
CA HIS A 33 3.58 4.78 -3.41
C HIS A 33 3.69 5.93 -2.42
N PHE A 34 3.25 7.12 -2.78
CA PHE A 34 3.21 8.26 -1.86
C PHE A 34 2.29 7.99 -0.65
N ALA A 35 1.09 7.47 -0.89
CA ALA A 35 0.13 7.10 0.16
C ALA A 35 0.64 5.97 1.08
N SER A 36 1.68 5.24 0.69
CA SER A 36 2.30 4.21 1.52
C SER A 36 3.12 4.76 2.69
N ALA A 37 3.44 6.06 2.69
CA ALA A 37 4.34 6.70 3.64
C ALA A 37 4.08 6.34 5.12
N PRO A 38 2.83 6.35 5.64
CA PRO A 38 2.57 6.02 7.05
C PRO A 38 3.05 4.62 7.48
N GLY A 39 3.08 3.67 6.53
CA GLY A 39 3.55 2.31 6.79
C GLY A 39 5.05 2.10 6.56
N GLN A 40 5.78 3.13 6.14
CA GLN A 40 7.21 3.05 5.90
C GLN A 40 8.00 3.20 7.21
N THR A 41 9.14 2.50 7.25
CA THR A 41 10.02 2.47 8.44
C THR A 41 10.48 3.87 8.87
N TYR A 42 10.81 4.73 7.90
CA TYR A 42 11.31 6.08 8.20
C TYR A 42 10.25 6.95 8.88
N VAL A 43 8.98 6.89 8.42
CA VAL A 43 7.88 7.63 9.06
C VAL A 43 7.62 7.10 10.46
N SER A 44 7.53 5.77 10.62
CA SER A 44 7.33 5.16 11.94
C SER A 44 8.41 5.57 12.94
N SER A 45 9.67 5.69 12.48
CA SER A 45 10.81 6.05 13.34
C SER A 45 10.71 7.47 13.91
N ILE A 46 10.09 8.41 13.18
CA ILE A 46 9.90 9.79 13.63
C ILE A 46 8.90 9.84 14.81
N PHE A 47 7.91 8.95 14.83
CA PHE A 47 6.89 8.92 15.88
C PHE A 47 7.31 8.16 17.14
N ILE A 48 8.34 7.29 17.07
CA ILE A 48 8.75 6.49 18.22
C ILE A 48 9.18 7.37 19.40
N ASP A 49 9.95 8.43 19.16
CA ASP A 49 10.50 9.26 20.23
C ASP A 49 9.39 10.02 21.00
N PRO A 50 8.47 10.75 20.32
CA PRO A 50 7.30 11.33 20.99
C PRO A 50 6.43 10.31 21.73
N MET A 51 6.23 9.11 21.16
CA MET A 51 5.44 8.08 21.82
C MET A 51 6.12 7.50 23.07
N ILE A 52 7.46 7.47 23.11
CA ILE A 52 8.21 7.09 24.31
C ILE A 52 8.00 8.13 25.41
N ASP A 53 8.07 9.42 25.06
CA ASP A 53 7.90 10.52 26.01
C ASP A 53 6.48 10.55 26.58
N ASP A 54 5.45 10.32 25.74
CA ASP A 54 4.04 10.33 26.15
C ASP A 54 3.60 9.06 26.90
N LEU A 55 4.04 7.87 26.47
CA LEU A 55 3.56 6.59 27.02
C LEU A 55 4.51 6.00 28.08
N GLY A 56 5.73 6.53 28.20
CA GLY A 56 6.74 6.07 29.16
C GLY A 56 7.27 4.65 28.92
N TRP A 57 7.05 4.07 27.72
CA TRP A 57 7.55 2.73 27.39
C TRP A 57 8.98 2.79 26.85
N SER A 58 9.76 1.74 27.09
CA SER A 58 11.14 1.67 26.58
C SER A 58 11.19 1.58 25.06
N ARG A 59 12.26 2.11 24.44
CA ARG A 59 12.51 1.94 22.99
C ARG A 59 12.53 0.46 22.57
N THR A 60 13.06 -0.42 23.42
CA THR A 60 13.09 -1.88 23.19
C THR A 60 11.68 -2.46 23.04
N THR A 61 10.72 -1.95 23.83
CA THR A 61 9.30 -2.34 23.71
C THR A 61 8.74 -1.94 22.35
N PHE A 62 8.95 -0.69 21.92
CA PHE A 62 8.51 -0.23 20.59
C PHE A 62 9.14 -1.04 19.45
N SER A 63 10.45 -1.26 19.49
CA SER A 63 11.14 -2.06 18.47
C SER A 63 10.67 -3.52 18.45
N GLY A 64 10.37 -4.08 19.62
CA GLY A 64 9.81 -5.43 19.74
C GLY A 64 8.42 -5.54 19.12
N LEU A 65 7.52 -4.60 19.46
CA LEU A 65 6.17 -4.56 18.91
C LEU A 65 6.17 -4.29 17.39
N TYR A 66 7.05 -3.39 16.93
CA TYR A 66 7.22 -3.09 15.51
C TYR A 66 7.74 -4.31 14.73
N THR A 67 8.76 -5.00 15.26
CA THR A 67 9.30 -6.22 14.64
C THR A 67 8.24 -7.32 14.60
N GLY A 68 7.54 -7.55 15.72
CA GLY A 68 6.45 -8.52 15.79
C GLY A 68 5.32 -8.18 14.82
N GLY A 69 4.93 -6.91 14.74
CA GLY A 69 3.94 -6.42 13.77
C GLY A 69 4.40 -6.60 12.33
N SER A 70 5.69 -6.43 12.05
CA SER A 70 6.29 -6.67 10.73
C SER A 70 6.24 -8.14 10.32
N LEU A 71 6.51 -9.05 11.25
CA LEU A 71 6.40 -10.49 11.01
C LEU A 71 4.95 -10.91 10.76
N ALA A 72 4.02 -10.40 11.57
CA ALA A 72 2.59 -10.61 11.33
C ALA A 72 2.19 -10.06 9.95
N ALA A 73 2.69 -8.88 9.59
CA ALA A 73 2.40 -8.25 8.32
C ALA A 73 2.85 -9.08 7.11
N ALA A 74 4.00 -9.75 7.21
CA ALA A 74 4.49 -10.66 6.16
C ALA A 74 3.51 -11.82 5.91
N VAL A 75 2.90 -12.37 6.97
CA VAL A 75 1.88 -13.43 6.84
C VAL A 75 0.62 -12.88 6.16
N PHE A 76 0.13 -11.71 6.60
CA PHE A 76 -1.05 -11.08 6.01
C PHE A 76 -0.84 -10.67 4.54
N MET A 77 0.39 -10.38 4.14
CA MET A 77 0.71 -10.03 2.75
C MET A 77 0.37 -11.14 1.75
N ILE A 78 0.39 -12.42 2.18
CA ILE A 78 -0.07 -13.56 1.38
C ILE A 78 -1.57 -13.42 1.05
N ALA A 79 -2.38 -13.00 2.03
CA ALA A 79 -3.81 -12.80 1.82
C ALA A 79 -4.07 -11.62 0.86
N VAL A 80 -3.29 -10.55 0.96
CA VAL A 80 -3.40 -9.41 0.04
C VAL A 80 -3.01 -9.79 -1.38
N GLY A 81 -1.95 -10.60 -1.56
CA GLY A 81 -1.58 -11.15 -2.87
C GLY A 81 -2.72 -11.92 -3.52
N LYS A 82 -3.36 -12.84 -2.76
CA LYS A 82 -4.54 -13.57 -3.24
C LYS A 82 -5.71 -12.66 -3.58
N MET A 83 -5.93 -11.60 -2.80
CA MET A 83 -6.96 -10.59 -3.06
C MET A 83 -6.69 -9.82 -4.35
N LEU A 84 -5.42 -9.45 -4.58
CA LEU A 84 -4.96 -8.79 -5.80
C LEU A 84 -5.21 -9.66 -7.03
N ASP A 85 -4.83 -10.93 -6.96
CA ASP A 85 -5.00 -11.87 -8.08
C ASP A 85 -6.48 -12.14 -8.39
N LYS A 86 -7.33 -12.25 -7.34
CA LYS A 86 -8.75 -12.58 -7.50
C LYS A 86 -9.62 -11.39 -7.94
N TYR A 87 -9.39 -10.20 -7.38
CA TYR A 87 -10.27 -9.05 -7.60
C TYR A 87 -9.66 -7.96 -8.50
N GLY A 88 -8.39 -8.13 -8.87
CA GLY A 88 -7.64 -7.21 -9.71
C GLY A 88 -7.15 -5.96 -8.98
N ALA A 89 -6.20 -5.25 -9.60
CA ALA A 89 -5.51 -4.12 -8.98
C ALA A 89 -6.44 -2.96 -8.57
N ARG A 90 -7.45 -2.63 -9.39
CA ARG A 90 -8.33 -1.49 -9.14
C ARG A 90 -9.12 -1.63 -7.84
N LYS A 91 -9.81 -2.76 -7.64
CA LYS A 91 -10.62 -2.99 -6.43
C LYS A 91 -9.73 -3.12 -5.20
N THR A 92 -8.62 -3.83 -5.33
CA THR A 92 -7.64 -4.02 -4.25
C THR A 92 -7.06 -2.68 -3.80
N LEU A 93 -6.66 -1.80 -4.72
CA LEU A 93 -6.14 -0.47 -4.37
C LEU A 93 -7.16 0.34 -3.54
N THR A 94 -8.42 0.37 -3.97
CA THR A 94 -9.46 1.11 -3.26
C THR A 94 -9.68 0.59 -1.84
N VAL A 95 -9.72 -0.74 -1.67
CA VAL A 95 -9.84 -1.36 -0.34
C VAL A 95 -8.63 -1.02 0.53
N LEU A 96 -7.41 -1.10 -0.02
CA LEU A 96 -6.19 -0.76 0.71
C LEU A 96 -6.15 0.70 1.15
N CYS A 97 -6.62 1.64 0.32
CA CYS A 97 -6.72 3.05 0.72
C CYS A 97 -7.66 3.25 1.92
N LEU A 98 -8.83 2.58 1.92
CA LEU A 98 -9.77 2.63 3.04
C LEU A 98 -9.18 2.00 4.31
N LEU A 99 -8.55 0.84 4.17
CA LEU A 99 -7.87 0.16 5.27
C LEU A 99 -6.71 1.00 5.83
N MET A 100 -5.95 1.70 4.96
CA MET A 100 -4.87 2.59 5.40
C MET A 100 -5.42 3.75 6.21
N CYS A 101 -6.51 4.38 5.75
CA CYS A 101 -7.17 5.46 6.49
C CYS A 101 -7.66 4.99 7.86
N MET A 102 -8.26 3.79 7.94
CA MET A 102 -8.65 3.21 9.23
C MET A 102 -7.44 2.88 10.11
N ALA A 103 -6.33 2.41 9.54
CA ALA A 103 -5.10 2.11 10.27
C ALA A 103 -4.47 3.37 10.87
N THR A 104 -4.46 4.49 10.13
CA THR A 104 -3.93 5.76 10.65
C THR A 104 -4.83 6.35 11.73
N ILE A 105 -6.15 6.27 11.58
CA ILE A 105 -7.10 6.66 12.63
C ILE A 105 -6.91 5.78 13.88
N TRP A 106 -6.75 4.47 13.71
CA TRP A 106 -6.47 3.55 14.80
C TRP A 106 -5.19 3.93 15.58
N MET A 107 -4.13 4.30 14.85
CA MET A 107 -2.87 4.74 15.44
C MET A 107 -3.02 6.01 16.29
N SER A 108 -3.97 6.88 15.97
CA SER A 108 -4.26 8.08 16.79
C SER A 108 -4.82 7.77 18.17
N GLY A 109 -5.37 6.57 18.40
CA GLY A 109 -5.99 6.15 19.66
C GLY A 109 -5.19 5.10 20.44
N VAL A 110 -3.88 5.02 20.18
CA VAL A 110 -3.01 4.03 20.81
C VAL A 110 -2.64 4.46 22.23
N ASP A 111 -3.20 3.74 23.20
CA ASP A 111 -2.90 3.87 24.65
C ASP A 111 -2.27 2.59 25.23
N SER A 112 -2.24 1.51 24.45
CA SER A 112 -1.92 0.15 24.90
C SER A 112 -0.99 -0.56 23.93
N ARG A 113 -0.10 -1.41 24.46
CA ARG A 113 0.92 -2.15 23.70
C ARG A 113 0.31 -3.03 22.59
N TRP A 114 -0.85 -3.65 22.84
CA TRP A 114 -1.52 -4.48 21.85
C TRP A 114 -2.13 -3.64 20.70
N LYS A 115 -2.67 -2.45 21.01
CA LYS A 115 -3.19 -1.53 19.99
C LYS A 115 -2.06 -1.06 19.07
N LEU A 116 -0.90 -0.79 19.66
CA LEU A 116 0.31 -0.44 18.93
C LEU A 116 0.81 -1.59 18.04
N PHE A 117 0.84 -2.82 18.56
CA PHE A 117 1.19 -4.00 17.79
C PHE A 117 0.28 -4.17 16.57
N LEU A 118 -1.04 -4.08 16.77
CA LEU A 118 -2.01 -4.21 15.70
C LEU A 118 -1.88 -3.05 14.69
N GLY A 119 -1.70 -1.83 15.19
CA GLY A 119 -1.48 -0.64 14.37
C GLY A 119 -0.24 -0.78 13.48
N PHE A 120 0.90 -1.21 14.05
CA PHE A 120 2.10 -1.49 13.26
C PHE A 120 1.88 -2.61 12.25
N ALA A 121 1.22 -3.71 12.62
CA ALA A 121 0.92 -4.79 11.68
C ALA A 121 0.09 -4.29 10.49
N MET A 122 -0.98 -3.52 10.75
CA MET A 122 -1.83 -2.93 9.70
C MET A 122 -1.06 -1.97 8.81
N LEU A 123 -0.34 -1.00 9.42
CA LEU A 123 0.46 -0.02 8.69
C LEU A 123 1.51 -0.70 7.81
N ARG A 124 2.20 -1.72 8.33
CA ARG A 124 3.23 -2.46 7.60
C ARG A 124 2.67 -3.28 6.44
N THR A 125 1.59 -4.02 6.68
CA THR A 125 0.96 -4.82 5.62
C THR A 125 0.50 -3.92 4.49
N ILE A 126 -0.20 -2.84 4.80
CA ILE A 126 -0.86 -2.01 3.79
C ILE A 126 0.14 -1.06 3.13
N GLY A 127 0.92 -0.33 3.94
CA GLY A 127 1.88 0.67 3.48
C GLY A 127 3.06 0.05 2.77
N GLN A 128 3.98 -0.57 3.52
CA GLN A 128 5.20 -1.10 2.94
C GLN A 128 4.93 -2.22 1.93
N GLY A 129 4.03 -3.15 2.25
CA GLY A 129 3.78 -4.32 1.43
C GLY A 129 2.83 -4.07 0.27
N SER A 130 1.58 -3.74 0.59
CA SER A 130 0.46 -3.88 -0.34
C SER A 130 0.42 -2.82 -1.43
N PHE A 131 0.66 -1.54 -1.10
CA PHE A 131 0.65 -0.48 -2.11
C PHE A 131 1.74 -0.68 -3.16
N GLY A 132 2.95 -1.08 -2.76
CA GLY A 132 4.03 -1.38 -3.69
C GLY A 132 3.72 -2.57 -4.60
N LEU A 133 3.12 -3.63 -4.06
CA LEU A 133 2.69 -4.79 -4.84
C LEU A 133 1.63 -4.39 -5.90
N VAL A 134 0.62 -3.63 -5.50
CA VAL A 134 -0.45 -3.20 -6.40
C VAL A 134 0.06 -2.22 -7.46
N ALA A 135 0.88 -1.25 -7.08
CA ALA A 135 1.49 -0.28 -7.99
C ALA A 135 2.35 -0.98 -9.06
N THR A 136 3.21 -1.92 -8.65
CA THR A 136 4.06 -2.68 -9.57
C THR A 136 3.22 -3.52 -10.54
N THR A 137 2.16 -4.17 -10.05
CA THR A 137 1.24 -4.96 -10.90
C THR A 137 0.49 -4.08 -11.89
N MET A 138 0.04 -2.90 -11.46
CA MET A 138 -0.64 -1.93 -12.34
C MET A 138 0.27 -1.49 -13.48
N VAL A 139 1.50 -1.07 -13.17
CA VAL A 139 2.47 -0.62 -14.18
C VAL A 139 2.83 -1.76 -15.13
N SER A 140 3.05 -2.97 -14.60
CA SER A 140 3.44 -4.15 -15.40
C SER A 140 2.35 -4.60 -16.37
N THR A 141 1.08 -4.39 -16.02
CA THR A 141 -0.07 -4.76 -16.88
C THR A 141 -0.18 -3.82 -18.10
N TRP A 142 0.19 -2.54 -17.95
CA TRP A 142 0.06 -1.53 -19.00
C TRP A 142 1.35 -1.31 -19.80
N PHE A 143 2.53 -1.43 -19.18
CA PHE A 143 3.82 -1.17 -19.83
C PHE A 143 4.61 -2.46 -20.06
N ILE A 144 4.29 -3.22 -21.12
CA ILE A 144 4.96 -4.50 -21.40
C ILE A 144 6.43 -4.31 -21.85
N ARG A 145 6.67 -3.40 -22.80
CA ARG A 145 8.00 -3.21 -23.42
C ARG A 145 8.99 -2.44 -22.54
N ILE A 146 8.49 -1.58 -21.65
CA ILE A 146 9.30 -0.70 -20.79
C ILE A 146 9.01 -0.87 -19.29
N ARG A 147 8.51 -2.05 -18.89
CA ARG A 147 8.11 -2.36 -17.50
C ARG A 147 9.11 -1.88 -16.45
N GLY A 148 10.40 -2.19 -16.64
CA GLY A 148 11.44 -1.85 -15.65
C GLY A 148 11.68 -0.35 -15.52
N ARG A 149 11.64 0.40 -16.62
CA ARG A 149 11.77 1.87 -16.58
C ARG A 149 10.52 2.52 -15.99
N ALA A 150 9.34 2.03 -16.34
CA ALA A 150 8.09 2.55 -15.82
C ALA A 150 7.97 2.31 -14.30
N THR A 151 8.30 1.11 -13.80
CA THR A 151 8.31 0.81 -12.37
C THR A 151 9.33 1.63 -11.59
N ALA A 152 10.45 2.03 -12.22
CA ALA A 152 11.43 2.92 -11.58
C ALA A 152 10.96 4.38 -11.47
N ILE A 153 9.97 4.79 -12.28
CA ILE A 153 9.44 6.16 -12.32
C ILE A 153 8.21 6.31 -11.40
N SER A 154 7.42 5.25 -11.22
CA SER A 154 6.29 5.21 -10.28
C SER A 154 6.75 5.16 -8.84
#